data_AF-A0A521E2I3-F1
#
_entry.id   AF-A0A521E2I3-F1
#
_cell.length_a   1.000
_cell.length_b   1.000
_cell.length_c   1.000
_cell.angle_alpha   90.00
_cell.angle_beta   90.00
_cell.angle_gamma   90.00
#
_symmetry.space_group_name_H-M   'P 1'
#
loop_
_entity.id
_entity.type
_entity.pdbx_description
1 polymer ?
#
loop_
_entity_poly.entity_id
_entity_poly.type
_entity_poly.pdbx_seq_one_letter_code
_entity_poly.pdbx_strand_id
1 'polypeptide(L)'
;MAKRGRDTNDKAPMFFSAYNYKLIGLSILLIVVGFTAMYMENAVNGFISLYISPILVMAGYILVVFAIMKHDRDKNTETETSS
;
A
#
# COMPACT_ATOMS: atom_id res chain seq x y z
N MET A 1 -37.37 4.88 -32.56
CA MET A 1 -36.55 3.90 -31.82
C MET A 1 -35.38 4.64 -31.19
N ALA A 2 -35.41 4.90 -29.88
CA ALA A 2 -34.29 5.54 -29.18
C ALA A 2 -33.40 4.45 -28.57
N LYS A 3 -32.16 4.33 -29.04
CA LYS A 3 -31.15 3.41 -28.53
C LYS A 3 -30.57 4.01 -27.26
N ARG A 4 -31.08 3.60 -26.10
CA ARG A 4 -30.59 4.02 -24.79
C ARG A 4 -29.26 3.31 -24.52
N GLY A 5 -28.15 3.99 -24.80
CA GLY A 5 -26.81 3.52 -24.42
C GLY A 5 -26.73 3.43 -22.91
N ARG A 6 -26.61 2.20 -22.39
CA ARG A 6 -26.32 1.94 -20.99
C ARG A 6 -24.80 2.01 -20.84
N ASP A 7 -24.30 3.14 -20.37
CA ASP A 7 -22.92 3.28 -19.93
C ASP A 7 -22.85 2.73 -18.49
N THR A 8 -22.70 1.41 -18.39
CA THR A 8 -22.52 0.73 -17.10
C THR A 8 -21.05 0.79 -16.74
N ASN A 9 -20.67 1.90 -16.11
CA ASN A 9 -19.40 2.03 -15.42
C ASN A 9 -19.47 1.22 -14.11
N ASP A 10 -19.58 -0.11 -14.24
CA ASP A 10 -19.58 -1.06 -13.12
C ASP A 10 -18.16 -1.15 -12.56
N LYS A 11 -17.70 -0.09 -11.88
CA LYS A 11 -16.48 -0.17 -11.08
C LYS A 11 -16.85 -0.95 -9.83
N ALA A 12 -16.48 -2.23 -9.83
CA ALA A 12 -16.54 -3.05 -8.62
C ALA A 12 -15.93 -2.25 -7.45
N PRO A 13 -16.60 -2.17 -6.29
CA PRO A 13 -16.08 -1.41 -5.16
C PRO A 13 -14.76 -2.05 -4.72
N MET A 14 -13.68 -1.27 -4.81
CA MET A 14 -12.37 -1.72 -4.35
C MET A 14 -12.35 -1.72 -2.81
N PHE A 15 -11.80 -2.77 -2.21
CA PHE A 15 -11.71 -2.91 -0.74
C PHE A 15 -10.85 -1.84 -0.06
N PHE A 16 -9.95 -1.18 -0.79
CA PHE A 16 -9.08 -0.14 -0.29
C PHE A 16 -8.96 1.02 -1.28
N SER A 17 -8.70 2.22 -0.75
CA SER A 17 -8.37 3.40 -1.53
C SER A 17 -7.08 3.19 -2.34
N ALA A 18 -6.97 3.86 -3.50
CA ALA A 18 -5.76 3.82 -4.33
C ALA A 18 -4.50 4.24 -3.57
N TYR A 19 -4.66 5.12 -2.57
CA TYR A 19 -3.57 5.54 -1.69
C TYR A 19 -3.06 4.39 -0.81
N ASN A 20 -3.96 3.59 -0.23
CA ASN A 20 -3.58 2.48 0.63
C ASN A 20 -2.89 1.36 -0.16
N TYR A 21 -3.31 1.11 -1.40
CA TYR A 21 -2.61 0.17 -2.28
C TYR A 21 -1.18 0.59 -2.56
N LYS A 22 -0.93 1.90 -2.78
CA LYS A 22 0.42 2.43 -2.92
C LYS A 22 1.26 2.22 -1.65
N LEU A 23 0.67 2.45 -0.48
CA LEU A 23 1.36 2.22 0.79
C LEU A 23 1.73 0.74 0.98
N ILE A 24 0.80 -0.19 0.72
CA ILE A 24 1.08 -1.62 0.79
C ILE A 24 2.23 -1.99 -0.16
N GLY A 25 2.21 -1.49 -1.40
CA GLY A 25 3.29 -1.71 -2.36
C GLY A 25 4.64 -1.19 -1.86
N LEU A 26 4.68 0.02 -1.28
CA LEU A 26 5.88 0.60 -0.68
C LEU A 26 6.40 -0.25 0.49
N SER A 27 5.51 -0.76 1.33
CA SER A 27 5.87 -1.60 2.46
C SER A 27 6.53 -2.91 2.02
N ILE A 28 5.96 -3.58 1.01
CA ILE A 28 6.54 -4.79 0.43
C ILE A 28 7.91 -4.49 -0.16
N LEU A 29 8.05 -3.37 -0.87
CA LEU A 29 9.32 -2.92 -1.41
C LEU A 29 10.39 -2.76 -0.32
N LEU A 30 10.05 -2.14 0.81
CA LEU A 30 10.99 -1.98 1.94
C LEU A 30 11.48 -3.32 2.49
N ILE A 31 10.57 -4.28 2.64
CA ILE A 31 10.90 -5.63 3.11
C ILE A 31 11.85 -6.31 2.13
N VAL A 32 11.51 -6.28 0.83
CA VAL A 32 12.35 -6.84 -0.23
C VAL A 32 13.73 -6.19 -0.26
N VAL A 33 13.81 -4.87 -0.14
CA VAL A 33 15.08 -4.14 -0.10
C VAL A 33 15.91 -4.52 1.12
N GLY A 34 15.31 -4.64 2.31
CA GLY A 34 16.00 -5.08 3.53
C GLY A 34 16.66 -6.46 3.36
N PHE A 35 15.91 -7.43 2.84
CA PHE A 35 16.44 -8.77 2.57
C PHE A 35 17.43 -8.81 1.40
N THR A 36 17.20 -8.03 0.35
CA THR A 36 18.12 -7.95 -0.80
C THR A 36 19.45 -7.33 -0.39
N ALA A 37 19.43 -6.29 0.45
CA ALA A 37 20.64 -5.68 1.00
C ALA A 37 21.44 -6.68 1.85
N MET A 38 20.75 -7.46 2.69
CA MET A 38 21.37 -8.55 3.45
C MET A 38 21.99 -9.62 2.52
N TYR A 39 21.30 -9.96 1.43
CA TYR A 39 21.81 -10.91 0.43
C TYR A 39 23.07 -10.39 -0.26
N MET A 40 23.10 -9.11 -0.64
CA MET A 40 24.26 -8.50 -1.29
C MET A 40 25.49 -8.44 -0.38
N GLU A 41 25.30 -8.21 0.92
CA GLU A 41 26.40 -8.15 1.88
C GLU A 41 27.13 -9.50 2.02
N ASN A 42 26.48 -10.62 1.70
CA ASN A 42 27.02 -12.00 1.81
C ASN A 42 27.67 -12.33 3.18
N ALA A 43 27.39 -11.52 4.19
CA ALA A 43 27.90 -11.67 5.54
C ALA A 43 26.73 -11.62 6.50
N VAL A 44 26.40 -12.77 7.10
CA VAL A 44 25.31 -12.87 8.08
C VAL A 44 25.57 -11.99 9.30
N ASN A 45 26.86 -11.83 9.67
CA ASN A 45 27.32 -10.94 10.73
C ASN A 45 27.69 -9.52 10.24
N GLY A 46 27.26 -9.19 9.01
CA GLY A 46 27.47 -7.89 8.41
C GLY A 46 26.66 -6.79 9.11
N PHE A 47 27.11 -5.55 8.98
CA PHE A 47 26.45 -4.41 9.61
C PHE A 47 25.05 -4.19 9.06
N ILE A 48 24.84 -4.40 7.75
CA ILE A 48 23.51 -4.20 7.16
C ILE A 48 22.57 -5.34 7.56
N SER A 49 23.07 -6.58 7.60
CA SER A 49 22.34 -7.74 8.11
C SER A 49 21.87 -7.56 9.57
N LEU A 50 22.74 -7.09 10.47
CA LEU A 50 22.43 -6.98 11.90
C LEU A 50 21.62 -5.73 12.29
N TYR A 51 21.81 -4.62 11.60
CA TYR A 51 21.22 -3.33 12.02
C TYR A 51 20.25 -2.77 11.00
N ILE A 52 20.63 -2.72 9.72
CA ILE A 52 19.84 -2.04 8.69
C ILE A 52 18.64 -2.87 8.25
N SER A 53 18.83 -4.15 7.97
CA SER A 53 17.78 -5.05 7.50
C SER A 53 16.64 -5.20 8.52
N PRO A 54 16.90 -5.46 9.83
CA PRO A 54 15.84 -5.55 10.82
C PRO A 54 15.01 -4.27 10.92
N ILE A 55 15.64 -3.09 10.83
CA ILE A 55 14.95 -1.80 10.86
C ILE A 55 14.09 -1.61 9.60
N LEU A 56 14.62 -1.91 8.41
CA LEU A 56 13.87 -1.80 7.15
C LEU A 56 12.67 -2.74 7.11
N VAL A 57 12.86 -4.00 7.53
CA VAL A 57 11.80 -5.00 7.56
C VAL A 57 10.75 -4.60 8.59
N MET A 58 11.14 -4.14 9.78
CA MET A 58 10.20 -3.62 10.79
C MET A 58 9.40 -2.42 10.27
N ALA A 59 10.07 -1.44 9.64
CA ALA A 59 9.40 -0.29 9.05
C ALA A 59 8.39 -0.72 7.97
N GLY A 60 8.75 -1.68 7.13
CA GLY A 60 7.85 -2.28 6.15
C GLY A 60 6.62 -2.91 6.80
N TYR A 61 6.78 -3.72 7.84
CA TYR A 61 5.65 -4.31 8.57
C TYR A 61 4.74 -3.27 9.22
N ILE A 62 5.31 -2.26 9.89
CA ILE A 62 4.54 -1.18 10.50
C ILE A 62 3.73 -0.44 9.43
N LEU A 63 4.33 -0.15 8.27
CA LEU A 63 3.63 0.51 7.17
C LEU A 63 2.53 -0.36 6.55
N VAL A 64 2.70 -1.68 6.45
CA VAL A 64 1.60 -2.60 6.04
C VAL A 64 0.44 -2.47 7.02
N VAL A 65 0.72 -2.60 8.32
CA VAL A 65 -0.31 -2.50 9.36
C VAL A 65 -1.00 -1.14 9.30
N PHE A 66 -0.25 -0.06 9.15
CA PHE A 66 -0.80 1.28 9.00
C PHE A 66 -1.66 1.42 7.75
N ALA A 67 -1.23 0.89 6.60
CA ALA A 67 -2.00 0.96 5.35
C ALA A 67 -3.31 0.18 5.41
N ILE A 68 -3.33 -0.95 6.15
CA ILE A 68 -4.53 -1.74 6.39
C ILE A 68 -5.45 -1.02 7.39
N MET A 69 -4.89 -0.55 8.51
CA MET A 69 -5.65 0.08 9.60
C MET A 69 -6.22 1.44 9.18
N LYS A 70 -5.46 2.20 8.39
CA LYS A 70 -5.91 3.44 7.74
C LYS A 70 -6.83 3.11 6.55
N HIS A 71 -7.75 2.15 6.72
CA HIS A 71 -8.92 2.02 5.86
C HIS A 71 -9.75 3.29 6.06
N ASP A 72 -9.37 4.35 5.32
CA ASP A 72 -10.16 5.55 5.20
C ASP A 72 -11.49 5.10 4.59
N ARG A 73 -12.55 5.32 5.37
CA ARG A 73 -13.91 5.47 4.89
C ARG A 73 -13.88 6.63 3.91
N ASP A 74 -13.43 6.39 2.69
CA ASP A 74 -13.34 7.41 1.66
C ASP A 74 -14.75 7.72 1.15
N LYS A 75 -15.38 8.66 1.86
CA LYS A 75 -16.14 9.83 1.39
C LYS A 75 -17.38 9.58 0.52
N ASN A 76 -18.49 9.29 1.18
CA ASN A 76 -19.82 9.76 0.77
C ASN A 76 -20.26 10.92 1.68
N THR A 77 -19.45 11.97 1.81
CA THR A 77 -19.85 13.19 2.54
C THR A 77 -19.13 14.36 1.89
N GLU A 78 -19.91 15.37 1.48
CA GLU A 78 -19.52 16.68 0.95
C GLU A 78 -19.25 16.81 -0.57
N THR A 79 -20.21 16.38 -1.40
CA THR A 79 -20.50 17.12 -2.66
C THR A 79 -21.98 17.44 -2.84
N GLU A 80 -22.80 17.34 -1.78
CA GLU A 80 -24.25 17.60 -1.82
C GLU A 80 -24.70 18.90 -1.12
N THR A 81 -23.78 19.71 -0.56
CA THR A 81 -24.16 20.98 0.12
C THR A 81 -23.88 22.23 -0.73
N SER A 82 -23.72 22.08 -2.05
CA SER A 82 -23.55 23.24 -2.96
C SER A 82 -24.23 22.96 -4.30
N SER A 83 -25.55 22.78 -4.27
CA SER A 83 -26.44 22.94 -5.43
C SER A 83 -27.83 23.28 -4.94
#